data_AF-A0A364Y441-F1
#
_entry.id   AF-A0A364Y441-F1
#
_cell.length_a   1.000
_cell.length_b   1.000
_cell.length_c   1.000
_cell.angle_alpha   90.00
_cell.angle_beta   90.00
_cell.angle_gamma   90.00
#
_symmetry.space_group_name_H-M   'P 1'
#
loop_
_entity.id
_entity.type
_entity.pdbx_description
1 polymer ?
#
loop_
_entity_poly.entity_id
_entity_poly.type
_entity_poly.pdbx_seq_one_letter_code
_entity_poly.pdbx_strand_id
1 'polypeptide(L)'
;MEKMHIVNFLRERKKGAYAVLVEAYADIITSTPITLALKIVRDDLERECHEVIELKYFSFAKAVARFKKRSARVSSTKPAFKDAIEENNNRSVPGRFKI
;
A
#
# COMPACT_ATOMS: atom_id res chain seq x y z
N MET A 1 -3.09 18.16 -1.22
CA MET A 1 -4.22 18.15 -2.18
C MET A 1 -5.48 18.37 -1.37
N GLU A 2 -6.32 19.34 -1.72
CA GLU A 2 -7.56 19.57 -0.96
C GLU A 2 -8.57 18.45 -1.19
N LYS A 3 -9.27 18.02 -0.13
CA LYS A 3 -10.21 16.89 -0.15
C LYS A 3 -11.40 17.13 -1.09
N MET A 4 -11.81 18.39 -1.29
CA MET A 4 -12.80 18.80 -2.30
C MET A 4 -12.42 18.35 -3.72
N HIS A 5 -11.13 18.38 -4.08
CA HIS A 5 -10.69 17.90 -5.38
C HIS A 5 -10.87 16.38 -5.51
N ILE A 6 -10.63 15.62 -4.44
CA ILE A 6 -10.82 14.16 -4.44
C ILE A 6 -12.29 13.81 -4.71
N VAL A 7 -13.22 14.56 -4.13
CA VAL A 7 -14.67 14.43 -4.40
C VAL A 7 -14.99 14.67 -5.86
N ASN A 8 -14.47 15.77 -6.44
CA ASN A 8 -14.67 16.08 -7.85
C ASN A 8 -14.08 14.99 -8.76
N PHE A 9 -12.90 14.46 -8.45
CA PHE A 9 -12.29 13.35 -9.18
C PHE A 9 -13.12 12.05 -9.10
N LEU A 10 -13.71 11.76 -7.94
CA LEU A 10 -14.60 10.62 -7.75
C LEU A 10 -15.90 10.77 -8.53
N ARG A 11 -16.49 11.98 -8.56
CA ARG A 11 -17.68 12.33 -9.34
C ARG A 11 -17.46 12.19 -10.84
N GLU A 12 -16.35 12.72 -11.35
CA GLU A 12 -15.99 12.65 -12.77
C GLU A 12 -15.61 11.22 -13.22
N ARG A 13 -15.59 10.25 -12.30
CA ARG A 13 -15.20 8.85 -12.54
C ARG A 13 -13.85 8.74 -13.25
N LYS A 14 -12.95 9.70 -12.99
CA LYS A 14 -11.64 9.75 -13.62
C LYS A 14 -10.83 8.52 -13.22
N LYS A 15 -10.08 7.98 -14.18
CA LYS A 15 -9.15 6.87 -13.92
C LYS A 15 -8.14 7.32 -12.87
N GLY A 16 -8.02 6.55 -11.79
CA GLY A 16 -7.06 6.82 -10.71
C GLY A 16 -7.60 7.60 -9.53
N ALA A 17 -8.88 8.04 -9.52
CA ALA A 17 -9.47 8.74 -8.38
C ALA A 17 -9.34 7.95 -7.06
N TYR A 18 -9.59 6.65 -7.10
CA TYR A 18 -9.39 5.77 -5.94
C TYR A 18 -7.92 5.63 -5.52
N ALA A 19 -6.96 5.78 -6.43
CA ALA A 19 -5.54 5.73 -6.07
C ALA A 19 -5.14 6.98 -5.28
N VAL A 20 -5.59 8.15 -5.75
CA VAL A 20 -5.39 9.43 -5.05
C VAL A 20 -6.06 9.42 -3.68
N LEU A 21 -7.30 8.90 -3.60
CA LEU A 21 -8.01 8.72 -2.34
C LEU A 21 -7.20 7.83 -1.37
N VAL A 22 -6.68 6.70 -1.85
CA VAL A 22 -5.90 5.79 -1.02
C VAL A 22 -4.57 6.41 -0.57
N GLU A 23 -3.91 7.22 -1.40
CA GLU A 23 -2.71 7.96 -1.01
C GLU A 23 -3.01 9.04 0.03
N ALA A 24 -4.13 9.75 -0.08
CA ALA A 24 -4.54 10.77 0.89
C ALA A 24 -4.88 10.19 2.27
N TYR A 25 -5.42 8.98 2.31
CA TYR A 25 -5.80 8.27 3.55
C TYR A 25 -4.87 7.10 3.87
N ALA A 26 -3.61 7.17 3.41
CA ALA A 26 -2.64 6.07 3.53
C ALA A 26 -2.49 5.57 4.97
N ASP A 27 -2.40 6.47 5.94
CA ASP A 27 -2.20 6.14 7.36
C ASP A 27 -3.39 5.39 7.96
N ILE A 28 -4.61 5.76 7.59
CA ILE A 28 -5.83 5.07 8.03
C ILE A 28 -5.91 3.68 7.37
N ILE A 29 -5.55 3.58 6.09
CA ILE A 29 -5.64 2.34 5.31
C ILE A 29 -4.59 1.30 5.72
N THR A 30 -3.43 1.75 6.19
CA THR A 30 -2.37 0.86 6.71
C THR A 30 -2.69 0.39 8.13
N SER A 31 -3.28 1.25 8.96
CA SER A 31 -3.59 0.95 10.37
C SER A 31 -4.92 0.22 10.62
N THR A 32 -5.85 0.22 9.65
CA THR A 32 -7.19 -0.35 9.84
C THR A 32 -7.60 -1.39 8.78
N PRO A 33 -8.56 -2.27 9.11
CA PRO A 33 -9.20 -3.15 8.12
C PRO A 33 -9.90 -2.34 7.02
N ILE A 34 -9.93 -2.88 5.79
CA ILE A 34 -10.47 -2.19 4.60
C ILE A 34 -11.90 -1.70 4.79
N THR A 35 -12.74 -2.50 5.47
CA THR A 35 -14.14 -2.15 5.75
C THR A 35 -14.27 -0.97 6.70
N LEU A 36 -13.39 -0.87 7.70
CA LEU A 36 -13.35 0.25 8.63
C LEU A 36 -12.76 1.50 7.96
N ALA A 37 -11.67 1.34 7.21
CA ALA A 37 -11.09 2.42 6.41
C ALA A 37 -12.11 3.03 5.45
N LEU A 38 -12.91 2.20 4.76
CA LEU A 38 -13.96 2.69 3.86
C LEU A 38 -14.99 3.55 4.62
N LYS A 39 -15.41 3.12 5.81
CA LYS A 39 -16.34 3.90 6.65
C LYS A 39 -15.75 5.22 7.09
N ILE A 40 -14.53 5.20 7.64
CA ILE A 40 -13.84 6.41 8.10
C ILE A 40 -13.68 7.41 6.96
N VAL A 41 -13.21 6.94 5.79
CA VAL A 41 -13.03 7.80 4.62
C VAL A 41 -14.36 8.38 4.13
N ARG A 42 -15.42 7.58 4.15
CA ARG A 42 -16.76 8.04 3.77
C ARG A 42 -17.27 9.12 4.73
N ASP A 43 -17.22 8.84 6.04
CA ASP A 43 -17.71 9.75 7.08
C ASP A 43 -16.94 11.07 7.06
N ASP A 44 -15.63 11.03 6.84
CA ASP A 44 -14.77 12.21 6.75
C ASP A 44 -15.08 13.06 5.51
N LEU A 45 -15.28 12.43 4.36
CA LEU A 45 -15.69 13.13 3.13
C LEU A 45 -17.11 13.72 3.23
N GLU A 46 -18.04 13.00 3.86
CA GLU A 46 -19.40 13.50 4.10
C GLU A 46 -19.38 14.71 5.05
N ARG A 47 -18.50 14.69 6.06
CA ARG A 47 -18.38 15.78 7.05
C ARG A 47 -17.76 17.04 6.44
N GLU A 48 -16.71 16.90 5.65
CA GLU A 48 -15.99 18.05 5.10
C GLU A 48 -16.64 18.63 3.85
N CYS A 49 -17.19 17.79 2.98
CA CYS A 49 -17.75 18.24 1.70
C CYS A 49 -19.27 18.42 1.75
N HIS A 50 -19.94 18.04 2.85
CA HIS A 50 -21.39 18.01 3.00
C HIS A 50 -22.10 17.22 1.88
N GLU A 51 -21.39 16.30 1.23
CA GLU A 51 -21.89 15.51 0.10
C GLU A 51 -21.74 14.02 0.38
N VAL A 52 -22.81 13.26 0.10
CA VAL A 52 -22.82 11.80 0.19
C VAL A 52 -22.20 11.22 -1.09
N ILE A 53 -21.01 10.64 -0.96
CA ILE A 53 -20.30 10.00 -2.07
C ILE A 53 -20.41 8.49 -1.95
N GLU A 54 -20.95 7.85 -2.98
CA GLU A 54 -20.99 6.40 -3.05
C GLU A 54 -19.61 5.82 -3.41
N LEU A 55 -18.87 5.39 -2.39
CA LEU A 55 -17.60 4.68 -2.56
C LEU A 55 -17.84 3.19 -2.83
N LYS A 56 -17.40 2.71 -4.00
CA LYS A 56 -17.52 1.30 -4.35
C LYS A 56 -16.44 0.47 -3.65
N TYR A 57 -16.88 -0.46 -2.80
CA TYR A 57 -15.98 -1.34 -2.04
C TYR A 57 -14.93 -2.04 -2.91
N PHE A 58 -15.34 -2.70 -4.00
CA PHE A 58 -14.40 -3.44 -4.86
C PHE A 58 -13.33 -2.53 -5.50
N SER A 59 -13.72 -1.33 -5.94
CA SER A 59 -12.79 -0.36 -6.52
C SER A 59 -11.79 0.14 -5.48
N PHE A 60 -12.28 0.44 -4.28
CA PHE A 60 -11.47 0.86 -3.14
C PHE A 60 -10.50 -0.24 -2.70
N ALA A 61 -10.99 -1.46 -2.45
CA ALA A 61 -10.19 -2.61 -2.06
C ALA A 61 -9.08 -2.92 -3.09
N LYS A 62 -9.40 -2.83 -4.39
CA LYS A 62 -8.41 -3.01 -5.46
C LYS A 62 -7.34 -1.92 -5.47
N ALA A 63 -7.71 -0.67 -5.19
CA ALA A 63 -6.77 0.44 -5.07
C ALA A 63 -5.87 0.28 -3.83
N VAL A 64 -6.45 -0.09 -2.68
CA VAL A 64 -5.72 -0.41 -1.44
C VAL A 64 -4.73 -1.55 -1.66
N ALA A 65 -5.14 -2.65 -2.30
CA ALA A 65 -4.26 -3.78 -2.57
C ALA A 65 -3.07 -3.38 -3.46
N ARG A 66 -3.30 -2.54 -4.47
CA ARG A 66 -2.23 -1.99 -5.33
C ARG A 66 -1.28 -1.09 -4.55
N PHE A 67 -1.83 -0.23 -3.68
CA PHE A 67 -1.06 0.65 -2.83
C PHE A 67 -0.19 -0.13 -1.85
N LYS A 68 -0.76 -1.10 -1.11
CA LYS A 68 -0.01 -1.97 -0.18
C LYS A 68 1.09 -2.76 -0.89
N LYS A 69 0.81 -3.30 -2.09
CA LYS A 69 1.82 -4.00 -2.92
C LYS A 69 2.96 -3.06 -3.35
N ARG A 70 2.66 -1.80 -3.68
CA ARG A 70 3.67 -0.79 -4.03
C ARG A 70 4.49 -0.36 -2.80
N SER A 71 3.84 -0.12 -1.66
CA SER A 71 4.49 0.26 -0.40
C SER A 71 5.42 -0.84 0.12
N ALA A 72 5.00 -2.11 0.08
CA ALA A 72 5.82 -3.24 0.49
C ALA A 72 7.14 -3.35 -0.31
N ARG A 73 7.12 -3.02 -1.61
CA ARG A 73 8.32 -3.01 -2.46
C ARG A 73 9.31 -1.88 -2.13
N VAL A 74 8.86 -0.80 -1.50
CA VAL A 74 9.74 0.28 -1.04
C VAL A 74 10.37 -0.08 0.32
N SER A 75 9.64 -0.81 1.17
CA SER A 75 10.16 -1.31 2.45
C SER A 75 11.18 -2.46 2.32
N SER A 76 11.28 -3.11 1.16
CA SER A 76 12.25 -4.21 0.92
C SER A 76 13.70 -3.74 0.70
N THR A 77 14.02 -2.49 1.04
CA THR A 77 15.41 -2.11 1.29
C THR A 77 15.81 -2.80 2.58
N LYS A 78 16.36 -4.02 2.43
CA LYS A 78 16.81 -4.92 3.49
C LYS A 78 17.40 -4.11 4.67
N PRO A 79 16.99 -4.33 5.93
CA PRO A 79 17.90 -4.05 7.02
C PRO A 79 19.06 -5.02 6.83
N ALA A 80 20.19 -4.51 6.32
CA ALA A 80 21.43 -5.25 6.24
C ALA A 80 21.99 -5.41 7.65
N PHE A 81 21.38 -6.29 8.45
CA PHE A 81 22.10 -6.90 9.56
C PHE A 81 23.09 -7.88 8.93
N LYS A 82 24.28 -7.34 8.61
CA LYS A 82 25.48 -8.16 8.53
C LYS A 82 25.72 -8.67 9.94
N ASP A 83 25.28 -9.89 10.23
CA ASP A 83 25.90 -10.68 11.29
C ASP A 83 27.34 -10.93 10.85
N ALA A 84 28.21 -10.03 11.27
CA ALA A 84 29.65 -10.13 11.13
C ALA A 84 30.18 -10.70 12.44
N ILE A 85 30.14 -12.03 12.58
CA ILE A 85 30.78 -12.95 13.55
C ILE A 85 30.18 -14.31 13.12
N GLU A 86 30.86 -15.29 12.52
CA GLU A 86 32.12 -15.93 12.91
C GLU A 86 32.65 -16.80 11.74
N GLU A 87 33.95 -16.64 11.48
CA GLU A 87 35.00 -17.60 11.13
C GLU A 87 34.75 -18.94 10.38
N ASN A 88 35.63 -19.13 9.39
CA ASN A 88 36.13 -20.36 8.77
C ASN A 88 35.69 -21.70 9.38
N ASN A 89 35.20 -22.61 8.51
CA ASN A 89 35.85 -23.91 8.33
C ASN A 89 35.37 -24.65 7.07
N ASN A 90 36.34 -24.93 6.19
CA ASN A 90 36.45 -26.09 5.31
C ASN A 90 35.13 -26.74 4.83
N ARG A 91 34.69 -26.37 3.63
CA ARG A 91 33.91 -27.27 2.78
C ARG A 91 34.64 -27.49 1.46
N SER A 92 35.44 -28.55 1.44
CA SER A 92 35.97 -29.19 0.25
C SER A 92 34.82 -29.55 -0.70
N VAL A 93 34.84 -28.98 -1.91
CA VAL A 93 33.98 -29.37 -3.03
C VAL A 93 34.31 -30.79 -3.50
N PRO A 94 33.33 -31.71 -3.63
CA PRO A 94 33.59 -32.99 -4.27
C PRO A 94 33.31 -32.90 -5.77
N GLY A 95 34.28 -33.33 -6.58
CA GLY A 95 33.98 -33.94 -7.88
C GLY A 95 34.45 -33.20 -9.14
N ARG A 96 35.77 -33.14 -9.37
CA ARG A 96 36.35 -33.30 -10.72
C ARG A 96 37.69 -34.01 -10.63
N PHE A 97 37.68 -35.33 -10.79
CA PHE A 97 38.87 -36.06 -11.27
C PHE A 97 38.46 -36.82 -12.52
N LYS A 98 39.07 -36.43 -13.65
CA LYS A 98 39.04 -37.13 -14.93
C LYS A 98 39.81 -38.45 -14.79
N ILE A 99 39.33 -39.50 -15.47
CA ILE A 99 40.19 -40.59 -15.96
C ILE A 99 40.43 -40.29 -17.44
#